data_AF-A0A5K7XEG3-F1
#
_entry.id   AF-A0A5K7XEG3-F1
#
_cell.length_a   1.000
_cell.length_b   1.000
_cell.length_c   1.000
_cell.angle_alpha   90.00
_cell.angle_beta   90.00
_cell.angle_gamma   90.00
#
_symmetry.space_group_name_H-M   'P 1'
#
loop_
_entity.id
_entity.type
_entity.pdbx_description
1 polymer ?
#
loop_
_entity_poly.entity_id
_entity_poly.type
_entity_poly.pdbx_seq_one_letter_code
_entity_poly.pdbx_strand_id
1 'polypeptide(L)'
;MFTLFLRPVRMLAQALIGNDTPRQTAWGFSLGMMVGLLPKGNLTAIVIAMLLFSFRVNRAAGFLAIAMFSYLGAWFDGTAHCLGSYLLMSPTLQAMFAAVYDKPLGPFSGLNNTVVLGQLLIGLYLFYPVYRGSRVAATYLRPRLQHYLMRYRLVRWLMGAEIGAQWGLE
;
A
#
# COMPACT_ATOMS: atom_id res chain seq x y z
N MET A 1 -3.07 14.18 23.00
CA MET A 1 -3.77 14.62 21.76
C MET A 1 -2.83 15.16 20.68
N PHE A 2 -1.85 16.03 20.99
CA PHE A 2 -0.92 16.57 19.98
C PHE A 2 -0.08 15.52 19.22
N THR A 3 0.29 14.41 19.85
CA THR A 3 1.11 13.34 19.26
C THR A 3 0.43 12.57 18.11
N LEU A 4 -0.91 12.59 18.04
CA LEU A 4 -1.66 11.95 16.96
C LEU A 4 -1.50 12.70 15.63
N PHE A 5 -1.42 14.03 15.66
CA PHE A 5 -1.20 14.85 14.46
C PHE A 5 0.24 14.81 13.95
N LEU A 6 1.22 14.57 14.84
CA LEU A 6 2.63 14.48 14.47
C LEU A 6 2.98 13.18 13.71
N ARG A 7 2.27 12.08 13.97
CA ARG A 7 2.51 10.77 13.33
C ARG A 7 2.35 10.76 11.80
N PRO A 8 1.23 11.22 11.21
CA PRO A 8 1.07 11.23 9.76
C PRO A 8 2.07 12.16 9.07
N VAL A 9 2.37 13.33 9.67
CA VAL A 9 3.40 14.25 9.17
C VAL A 9 4.78 13.58 9.17
N ARG A 10 5.11 12.82 10.21
CA ARG A 10 6.35 12.05 10.28
C ARG A 10 6.41 10.94 9.22
N MET A 11 5.32 10.19 9.03
CA MET A 11 5.25 9.16 7.99
C MET A 11 5.38 9.76 6.59
N LEU A 12 4.74 10.90 6.33
CA LEU A 12 4.89 11.66 5.08
C LEU A 12 6.35 12.06 4.84
N ALA A 13 7.01 12.61 5.86
CA ALA A 13 8.42 12.99 5.78
C ALA A 13 9.32 11.77 5.54
N GLN A 14 9.12 10.67 6.26
CA GLN A 14 9.89 9.42 6.09
C GLN A 14 9.66 8.76 4.72
N ALA A 15 8.43 8.79 4.20
CA ALA A 15 8.08 8.24 2.89
C ALA A 15 8.84 8.95 1.75
N LEU A 16 9.16 10.23 1.95
CA LEU A 16 9.71 11.11 0.92
C LEU A 16 11.23 11.37 1.10
N ILE A 17 11.73 11.48 2.33
CA ILE A 17 13.12 11.83 2.65
C ILE A 17 13.97 10.61 3.01
N GLY A 18 13.35 9.47 3.35
CA GLY A 18 14.08 8.28 3.80
C GLY A 18 15.24 7.90 2.86
N ASN A 19 16.31 7.34 3.44
CA ASN A 19 17.52 6.90 2.72
C ASN A 19 17.28 5.75 1.71
N ASP A 20 16.03 5.35 1.51
CA ASP A 20 15.65 4.33 0.53
C ASP A 20 15.87 4.83 -0.90
N THR A 21 15.96 3.93 -1.87
CA THR A 21 15.99 4.31 -3.30
C THR A 21 14.60 4.71 -3.83
N PRO A 22 14.48 5.56 -4.87
CA PRO A 22 13.17 5.88 -5.47
C PRO A 22 12.40 4.65 -5.94
N ARG A 23 13.14 3.58 -6.31
CA ARG A 23 12.57 2.28 -6.68
C ARG A 23 11.90 1.57 -5.49
N GLN A 24 12.53 1.61 -4.32
CA GLN A 24 11.96 1.04 -3.09
C GLN A 24 10.75 1.83 -2.59
N THR A 25 10.76 3.16 -2.75
CA THR A 25 9.57 4.00 -2.51
C THR A 25 8.43 3.62 -3.44
N ALA A 26 8.70 3.46 -4.74
CA ALA A 26 7.69 3.08 -5.72
C ALA A 26 7.07 1.71 -5.45
N TRP A 27 7.90 0.70 -5.15
CA TRP A 27 7.42 -0.64 -4.78
C TRP A 27 6.62 -0.63 -3.48
N GLY A 28 7.08 0.11 -2.47
CA GLY A 28 6.35 0.26 -1.21
C GLY A 28 4.97 0.89 -1.44
N PHE A 29 4.93 1.96 -2.22
CA PHE A 29 3.69 2.66 -2.56
C PHE A 29 2.72 1.79 -3.39
N SER A 30 3.20 1.07 -4.40
CA SER A 30 2.34 0.23 -5.24
C SER A 30 1.81 -1.01 -4.50
N LEU A 31 2.62 -1.63 -3.64
CA LEU A 31 2.17 -2.72 -2.77
C LEU A 31 1.19 -2.20 -1.71
N GLY A 32 1.48 -1.04 -1.12
CA GLY A 32 0.57 -0.39 -0.17
C GLY A 32 -0.76 0.00 -0.80
N MET A 33 -0.76 0.42 -2.08
CA MET A 33 -1.99 0.60 -2.86
C MET A 33 -2.81 -0.69 -2.89
N MET A 34 -2.21 -1.82 -3.29
CA MET A 34 -2.96 -3.08 -3.36
C MET A 34 -3.57 -3.46 -2.00
N VAL A 35 -2.80 -3.33 -0.92
CA VAL A 35 -3.32 -3.58 0.45
C VAL A 35 -4.43 -2.61 0.82
N GLY A 36 -4.31 -1.34 0.43
CA GLY A 36 -5.29 -0.30 0.72
C GLY A 36 -6.60 -0.49 -0.03
N LEU A 37 -6.56 -0.92 -1.30
CA LEU A 37 -7.78 -1.14 -2.08
C LEU A 37 -8.62 -2.29 -1.54
N LEU A 38 -8.00 -3.36 -1.02
CA LEU A 38 -8.76 -4.55 -0.65
C LEU A 38 -9.60 -4.34 0.63
N PRO A 39 -10.80 -4.94 0.72
CA PRO A 39 -11.59 -4.94 1.92
C PRO A 39 -10.85 -5.71 3.01
N LYS A 40 -10.91 -5.23 4.25
CA LYS A 40 -10.22 -5.87 5.37
C LYS A 40 -10.96 -7.13 5.81
N GLY A 41 -10.22 -8.16 6.24
CA GLY A 41 -10.80 -9.39 6.79
C GLY A 41 -10.76 -10.61 5.87
N ASN A 42 -10.00 -10.58 4.78
CA ASN A 42 -9.74 -11.75 3.94
C ASN A 42 -8.24 -12.12 3.95
N LEU A 43 -7.95 -13.38 3.64
CA LEU A 43 -6.58 -13.90 3.57
C LEU A 43 -5.78 -13.21 2.46
N THR A 44 -6.42 -12.83 1.35
CA THR A 44 -5.76 -12.16 0.23
C THR A 44 -5.11 -10.84 0.65
N ALA A 45 -5.82 -10.00 1.41
CA ALA A 45 -5.32 -8.75 1.95
C ALA A 45 -4.16 -8.99 2.91
N ILE A 46 -4.24 -10.04 3.74
CA ILE A 46 -3.17 -10.43 4.67
C ILE A 46 -1.93 -10.86 3.89
N VAL A 47 -2.08 -11.68 2.84
CA VAL A 47 -0.97 -12.14 2.01
C VAL A 47 -0.28 -10.97 1.32
N ILE A 48 -1.02 -10.05 0.72
CA ILE A 48 -0.44 -8.87 0.07
C ILE A 48 0.25 -7.95 1.11
N ALA A 49 -0.35 -7.79 2.30
CA ALA A 49 0.28 -7.05 3.39
C ALA A 49 1.58 -7.72 3.85
N MET A 50 1.61 -9.05 3.98
CA MET A 50 2.83 -9.79 4.27
C MET A 50 3.89 -9.58 3.19
N LEU A 51 3.52 -9.57 1.91
CA LEU A 51 4.46 -9.25 0.82
C LEU A 51 5.05 -7.85 0.96
N LEU A 52 4.22 -6.84 1.29
CA LEU A 52 4.68 -5.47 1.58
C LEU A 52 5.73 -5.44 2.70
N PHE A 53 5.53 -6.21 3.78
CA PHE A 53 6.46 -6.25 4.91
C PHE A 53 7.68 -7.14 4.68
N SER A 54 7.56 -8.17 3.84
CA SER A 54 8.64 -9.12 3.53
C SER A 54 9.69 -8.50 2.59
N PHE A 55 9.26 -7.66 1.64
CA PHE A 55 10.19 -6.99 0.73
C PHE A 55 10.93 -5.83 1.39
N ARG A 56 12.17 -5.58 0.96
CA ARG A 56 12.98 -4.42 1.36
C ARG A 56 12.52 -3.15 0.65
N VAL A 57 11.33 -2.68 1.00
CA VAL A 57 10.68 -1.48 0.43
C VAL A 57 10.50 -0.38 1.48
N ASN A 58 10.22 0.85 1.04
CA ASN A 58 9.94 1.95 1.95
C ASN A 58 8.55 1.75 2.59
N ARG A 59 8.55 1.35 3.86
CA ARG A 59 7.31 1.05 4.61
C ARG A 59 6.46 2.29 4.82
N ALA A 60 7.07 3.46 5.01
CA ALA A 60 6.32 4.71 5.21
C ALA A 60 5.51 5.08 3.96
N ALA A 61 6.10 4.92 2.76
CA ALA A 61 5.39 5.08 1.49
C ALA A 61 4.27 4.05 1.31
N GLY A 62 4.50 2.80 1.74
CA GLY A 62 3.46 1.77 1.76
C GLY A 62 2.30 2.10 2.68
N PHE A 63 2.55 2.51 3.91
CA PHE A 63 1.50 2.92 4.85
C PHE A 63 0.71 4.15 4.36
N LEU A 64 1.40 5.11 3.74
CA LEU A 64 0.74 6.25 3.13
C LEU A 64 -0.19 5.84 2.00
N ALA A 65 0.26 4.93 1.12
CA ALA A 65 -0.57 4.39 0.07
C ALA A 65 -1.77 3.62 0.64
N ILE A 66 -1.57 2.77 1.67
CA ILE A 66 -2.67 2.07 2.35
C ILE A 66 -3.72 3.06 2.84
N ALA A 67 -3.30 4.13 3.51
CA ALA A 67 -4.23 5.13 4.04
C ALA A 67 -5.00 5.85 2.92
N MET A 68 -4.31 6.31 1.86
CA MET A 68 -4.94 6.96 0.71
C MET A 68 -5.92 6.03 0.00
N PHE A 69 -5.47 4.84 -0.36
CA PHE A 69 -6.24 3.91 -1.18
C PHE A 69 -7.32 3.16 -0.40
N SER A 70 -7.23 3.08 0.93
CA SER A 70 -8.32 2.56 1.75
C SER A 70 -9.55 3.46 1.72
N TYR A 71 -9.37 4.77 1.55
CA TYR A 71 -10.49 5.68 1.34
C TYR A 71 -11.03 5.59 -0.10
N LEU A 72 -10.13 5.53 -1.08
CA LEU A 72 -10.52 5.39 -2.49
C LEU A 72 -11.21 4.05 -2.77
N GLY A 73 -10.77 2.96 -2.14
CA GLY A 73 -11.32 1.62 -2.31
C GLY A 73 -12.84 1.60 -2.08
N ALA A 74 -13.29 2.22 -0.98
CA ALA A 74 -14.72 2.34 -0.65
C ALA A 74 -15.52 3.08 -1.73
N TRP A 75 -14.92 4.04 -2.43
CA TRP A 75 -15.54 4.73 -3.56
C TRP A 75 -15.61 3.85 -4.81
N PHE A 76 -14.60 3.01 -5.03
CA PHE A 76 -14.56 2.08 -6.17
C PHE A 76 -15.32 0.77 -5.92
N ASP A 77 -15.86 0.53 -4.73
CA ASP A 77 -16.58 -0.72 -4.36
C ASP A 77 -17.67 -1.10 -5.36
N GLY A 78 -18.49 -0.14 -5.82
CA GLY A 78 -19.55 -0.41 -6.81
C GLY A 78 -19.02 -0.92 -8.15
N THR A 79 -17.91 -0.32 -8.64
CA THR A 79 -17.25 -0.76 -9.88
C THR A 79 -16.57 -2.11 -9.71
N ALA A 80 -15.95 -2.34 -8.56
CA ALA A 80 -15.31 -3.61 -8.22
C ALA A 80 -16.35 -4.73 -8.12
N HIS A 81 -17.51 -4.47 -7.52
CA HIS A 81 -18.60 -5.43 -7.44
C HIS A 81 -19.05 -5.89 -8.82
N CYS A 82 -19.26 -4.96 -9.77
CA CYS A 82 -19.68 -5.29 -11.14
C CYS A 82 -18.63 -6.12 -11.89
N LEU A 83 -17.35 -5.77 -11.77
CA LEU A 83 -16.26 -6.53 -12.39
C LEU A 83 -16.11 -7.92 -11.76
N GLY A 84 -16.18 -8.00 -10.44
CA GLY A 84 -16.05 -9.26 -9.71
C GLY A 84 -17.23 -10.20 -9.95
N SER A 85 -18.46 -9.69 -10.03
CA SER A 85 -19.64 -10.50 -10.33
C SER A 85 -19.58 -11.10 -11.73
N TYR A 86 -19.16 -10.31 -12.72
CA TYR A 86 -18.93 -10.80 -14.08
C TYR A 86 -17.89 -11.94 -14.12
N LEU A 87 -16.81 -11.81 -13.35
CA LEU A 87 -15.77 -12.83 -13.29
C LEU A 87 -16.24 -14.11 -12.58
N LEU A 88 -16.97 -13.97 -11.46
CA LEU A 88 -17.48 -15.11 -10.68
C LEU A 88 -18.55 -15.90 -11.45
N MET A 89 -19.37 -15.22 -12.23
CA MET A 89 -20.43 -15.84 -13.03
C MET A 89 -19.92 -16.49 -14.31
N SER A 90 -18.66 -16.25 -14.69
CA SER A 90 -18.09 -16.82 -15.90
C SER A 90 -17.92 -18.35 -15.78
N PRO A 91 -18.57 -19.15 -16.65
CA PRO A 91 -18.55 -20.61 -16.55
C PRO A 91 -17.15 -21.20 -16.73
N THR A 92 -16.28 -20.53 -17.50
CA THR A 92 -14.89 -20.96 -17.71
C THR A 92 -14.04 -20.86 -16.44
N LEU A 93 -14.33 -19.89 -15.57
CA LEU A 93 -13.58 -19.63 -14.34
C LEU A 93 -14.15 -20.38 -13.13
N GLN A 94 -15.39 -20.88 -13.21
CA GLN A 94 -16.02 -21.63 -12.12
C GLN A 94 -15.21 -22.86 -11.68
N ALA A 95 -14.64 -23.61 -12.63
CA ALA A 95 -13.79 -24.75 -12.30
C ALA A 95 -12.53 -24.36 -11.52
N MET A 96 -11.92 -23.22 -11.87
CA MET A 96 -10.76 -22.68 -11.16
C MET A 96 -11.13 -22.25 -9.75
N PHE A 97 -12.24 -21.53 -9.59
CA PHE A 97 -12.73 -21.10 -8.28
C PHE A 97 -13.12 -22.30 -7.40
N ALA A 98 -13.80 -23.29 -7.95
CA ALA A 98 -14.15 -24.53 -7.24
C ALA A 98 -12.89 -25.23 -6.69
N ALA A 99 -11.83 -25.36 -7.51
CA ALA A 99 -10.57 -25.96 -7.07
C ALA A 99 -9.85 -25.15 -5.97
N VAL A 100 -10.05 -23.84 -5.91
CA VAL A 100 -9.52 -22.99 -4.83
C VAL A 100 -10.33 -23.18 -3.55
N TYR A 101 -11.66 -23.26 -3.64
CA TYR A 101 -12.55 -23.40 -2.48
C TYR A 101 -12.55 -24.80 -1.87
N ASP A 102 -12.22 -25.83 -2.64
CA ASP A 102 -12.07 -27.19 -2.13
C ASP A 102 -10.88 -27.34 -1.16
N LYS A 103 -9.94 -26.39 -1.17
CA LYS A 103 -8.81 -26.35 -0.24
C LYS A 103 -9.25 -25.86 1.14
N PRO A 104 -8.62 -26.32 2.24
CA PRO A 104 -9.00 -25.93 3.61
C PRO A 104 -8.91 -24.42 3.89
N LEU A 105 -8.02 -23.70 3.19
CA LEU A 105 -7.89 -22.24 3.29
C LEU A 105 -8.70 -21.47 2.24
N GLY A 106 -9.32 -22.18 1.30
CA GLY A 106 -10.09 -21.63 0.19
C GLY A 106 -11.20 -20.68 0.62
N PRO A 107 -12.06 -21.04 1.60
CA PRO A 107 -13.11 -20.15 2.10
C PRO A 107 -12.59 -18.85 2.70
N PHE A 108 -11.41 -18.87 3.32
CA PHE A 108 -10.80 -17.69 3.94
C PHE A 108 -10.11 -16.76 2.93
N SER A 109 -9.89 -17.21 1.69
CA SER A 109 -9.26 -16.41 0.63
C SER A 109 -9.97 -15.07 0.41
N GLY A 110 -11.29 -15.02 0.60
CA GLY A 110 -12.14 -13.87 0.31
C GLY A 110 -12.41 -13.65 -1.18
N LEU A 111 -11.93 -14.54 -2.06
CA LEU A 111 -12.18 -14.47 -3.50
C LEU A 111 -13.66 -14.70 -3.85
N ASN A 112 -14.43 -15.28 -2.91
CA ASN A 112 -15.89 -15.45 -3.03
C ASN A 112 -16.64 -14.12 -2.94
N ASN A 113 -15.99 -13.08 -2.42
CA ASN A 113 -16.53 -11.74 -2.41
C ASN A 113 -16.15 -11.02 -3.72
N THR A 114 -17.17 -10.65 -4.48
CA THR A 114 -17.05 -9.93 -5.76
C THR A 114 -16.28 -8.61 -5.63
N VAL A 115 -16.41 -7.90 -4.51
CA VAL A 115 -15.67 -6.65 -4.27
C VAL A 115 -14.17 -6.93 -4.11
N VAL A 116 -13.82 -7.95 -3.33
CA VAL A 116 -12.41 -8.35 -3.12
C VAL A 116 -11.77 -8.75 -4.44
N LEU A 117 -12.46 -9.59 -5.23
CA LEU A 117 -11.96 -10.04 -6.53
C LEU A 117 -11.83 -8.88 -7.53
N GLY A 118 -12.83 -8.01 -7.59
CA GLY A 118 -12.81 -6.83 -8.45
C GLY A 118 -11.68 -5.87 -8.08
N GLN A 119 -11.49 -5.57 -6.80
CA GLN A 119 -10.41 -4.71 -6.31
C GLN A 119 -9.03 -5.33 -6.50
N LEU A 120 -8.91 -6.66 -6.40
CA LEU A 120 -7.67 -7.36 -6.74
C LEU A 120 -7.30 -7.15 -8.21
N LEU A 121 -8.26 -7.30 -9.13
CA LEU A 121 -8.03 -7.09 -10.56
C LEU A 121 -7.71 -5.63 -10.90
N ILE A 122 -8.49 -4.70 -10.36
CA ILE A 122 -8.25 -3.25 -10.51
C ILE A 122 -6.87 -2.91 -9.96
N GLY A 123 -6.53 -3.41 -8.77
CA GLY A 123 -5.24 -3.21 -8.14
C GLY A 123 -4.10 -3.78 -8.97
N LEU A 124 -4.24 -4.97 -9.54
CA LEU A 124 -3.24 -5.60 -10.39
C LEU A 124 -3.04 -4.83 -11.70
N TYR A 125 -4.14 -4.38 -12.32
CA TYR A 125 -4.10 -3.55 -13.52
C TYR A 125 -3.42 -2.20 -13.24
N LEU A 126 -3.77 -1.55 -12.12
CA LEU A 126 -3.19 -0.26 -11.73
C LEU A 126 -1.80 -0.38 -11.12
N PHE A 127 -1.33 -1.58 -10.78
CA PHE A 127 -0.04 -1.77 -10.11
C PHE A 127 1.11 -1.19 -10.93
N TYR A 128 1.18 -1.53 -12.21
CA TYR A 128 2.23 -1.05 -13.11
C TYR A 128 2.22 0.47 -13.35
N PRO A 129 1.08 1.10 -13.72
CA PRO A 129 1.03 2.55 -13.90
C PRO A 129 1.33 3.30 -12.59
N VAL A 130 0.83 2.81 -11.44
CA VAL A 130 1.12 3.45 -10.14
C VAL A 130 2.57 3.25 -9.73
N TYR A 131 3.18 2.11 -10.01
CA TYR A 131 4.61 1.91 -9.81
C TYR A 131 5.46 2.89 -10.64
N ARG A 132 5.13 3.08 -11.92
CA ARG A 132 5.84 4.04 -12.78
C ARG A 132 5.61 5.48 -12.32
N GLY A 133 4.36 5.85 -12.04
CA GLY A 133 4.00 7.18 -11.57
C GLY A 133 4.65 7.53 -10.24
N SER A 134 4.63 6.61 -9.27
CA SER A 134 5.27 6.80 -7.96
C SER A 134 6.78 6.84 -8.06
N ARG A 135 7.42 6.08 -8.96
CA ARG A 135 8.87 6.15 -9.20
C ARG A 135 9.27 7.53 -9.74
N VAL A 136 8.54 8.01 -10.75
CA VAL A 136 8.75 9.34 -11.34
C VAL A 136 8.54 10.41 -10.28
N ALA A 137 7.41 10.37 -9.58
CA ALA A 137 7.10 11.30 -8.49
C ALA A 137 8.21 11.30 -7.43
N ALA A 138 8.65 10.13 -6.97
CA ALA A 138 9.72 10.03 -5.97
C ALA A 138 11.04 10.67 -6.47
N THR A 139 11.41 10.49 -7.74
CA THR A 139 12.62 11.12 -8.29
C THR A 139 12.52 12.66 -8.36
N TYR A 140 11.36 13.21 -8.73
CA TYR A 140 11.17 14.66 -8.84
C TYR A 140 10.88 15.35 -7.51
N LEU A 141 10.14 14.70 -6.61
CA LEU A 141 9.75 15.27 -5.32
C LEU A 141 10.91 15.30 -4.33
N ARG A 142 11.78 14.28 -4.31
CA ARG A 142 12.90 14.17 -3.36
C ARG A 142 13.79 15.41 -3.27
N PRO A 143 14.42 15.91 -4.36
CA PRO A 143 15.34 17.04 -4.25
C PRO A 143 14.63 18.32 -3.78
N ARG A 144 13.37 18.52 -4.20
CA ARG A 144 12.58 19.68 -3.77
C ARG A 144 12.19 19.58 -2.29
N LEU A 145 11.64 18.44 -1.88
CA LEU A 145 11.17 18.23 -0.52
C LEU A 145 12.32 18.21 0.49
N GLN A 146 13.47 17.64 0.14
CA GLN A 146 14.67 17.69 1.00
C GLN A 146 15.04 19.13 1.34
N HIS A 147 15.00 20.04 0.36
CA HIS A 147 15.30 21.46 0.59
C HIS A 147 14.28 22.15 1.52
N TYR A 148 12.97 21.89 1.33
CA TYR A 148 11.92 22.48 2.17
C TYR A 148 11.85 21.86 3.57
N LEU A 149 11.95 20.54 3.70
CA LEU A 149 11.79 19.82 4.96
C LEU A 149 12.99 20.02 5.89
N MET A 150 14.21 20.15 5.35
CA MET A 150 15.41 20.45 6.15
C MET A 150 15.43 21.88 6.72
N ARG A 151 14.56 22.77 6.22
CA ARG A 151 14.38 24.15 6.72
C ARG A 151 13.60 24.19 8.04
N TYR A 152 12.74 23.20 8.30
CA TYR A 152 11.91 23.18 9.52
C TYR A 152 12.63 22.44 10.66
N ARG A 153 12.95 23.16 11.74
CA ARG A 153 13.62 22.60 12.95
C ARG A 153 12.86 21.40 13.53
N LEU A 154 11.53 21.44 13.53
CA LEU A 154 10.67 20.32 13.98
C LEU A 154 10.92 19.03 13.20
N VAL A 155 11.05 19.14 11.88
CA VAL A 155 11.26 17.98 11.01
C VAL A 155 12.67 17.40 11.20
N ARG A 156 13.67 18.26 11.37
CA ARG A 156 15.04 17.85 11.71
C ARG A 156 15.10 17.16 13.07
N TRP A 157 14.34 17.63 14.06
CA TRP A 157 14.29 17.02 15.39
C TRP A 157 13.55 15.68 15.38
N LEU A 158 12.45 15.59 14.62
CA LEU A 158 11.69 14.34 14.40
C LEU A 158 12.50 13.26 13.67
N MET A 159 13.32 13.65 12.68
CA MET A 159 14.24 12.72 12.00
C MET A 159 15.51 12.43 12.83
N GLY A 160 16.02 13.42 13.57
CA GLY A 160 17.20 13.29 14.43
C GLY A 160 17.00 12.37 15.63
N ALA A 161 15.78 12.29 16.16
CA ALA A 161 15.42 11.32 17.20
C ALA A 161 15.62 9.86 16.74
N GLU A 162 15.58 9.58 15.44
CA GLU A 162 15.83 8.26 14.87
C GLU A 162 17.31 8.02 14.54
N ILE A 163 18.08 9.07 14.23
CA ILE A 163 19.55 8.95 14.12
C ILE A 163 20.14 8.60 15.50
N GLY A 164 19.65 9.19 16.59
CA GLY A 164 20.04 8.78 17.95
C GLY A 164 19.66 7.33 18.28
N ALA A 165 18.44 6.91 17.92
CA ALA A 165 17.95 5.56 18.20
C ALA A 165 18.57 4.46 17.31
N GLN A 166 18.97 4.78 16.08
CA GLN A 166 19.67 3.84 15.18
C GLN A 166 21.17 3.73 15.49
N TRP A 167 21.75 4.69 16.21
CA TRP A 167 23.18 4.73 16.52
C TRP A 167 23.52 4.35 17.98
N GLY A 168 22.53 3.95 18.79
CA GLY A 168 22.77 3.42 20.13
C GLY A 168 23.53 4.37 21.04
N LEU A 169 23.29 5.67 20.93
CA LEU A 169 23.81 6.66 21.87
C LEU A 169 22.70 7.02 22.87
N GLU A 170 22.54 6.16 23.87
CA GLU A 170 22.17 6.62 25.22
C GLU A 170 23.46 6.97 25.99
#